data_AF-A0A4S9BB04-F1
#
_entry.id   AF-A0A4S9BB04-F1
#
_cell.length_a   1.000
_cell.length_b   1.000
_cell.length_c   1.000
_cell.angle_alpha   90.00
_cell.angle_beta   90.00
_cell.angle_gamma   90.00
#
_symmetry.space_group_name_H-M   'P 1'
#
loop_
_entity.id
_entity.type
_entity.pdbx_description
1 polymer ?
#
loop_
_entity_poly.entity_id
_entity_poly.type
_entity_poly.pdbx_seq_one_letter_code
_entity_poly.pdbx_strand_id
1 'polypeptide(L)'
;MSNSSTSPEKQSLIPQLNPPIPTASPSEVRAFITELLILTRNLPAQHAKDIADKWHLGTGRELTTYPPSVYADIFGSEDAWMVYKESQLFIRRAKQEKNRRRDELGKLV
;
A
#
# COMPACT_ATOMS: atom_id res chain seq x y z
N MET A 1 15.57 43.02 -10.91
CA MET A 1 16.32 41.78 -11.16
C MET A 1 16.06 40.86 -9.99
N SER A 2 15.11 39.93 -10.13
CA SER A 2 14.72 39.01 -9.06
C SER A 2 14.79 37.61 -9.63
N ASN A 3 15.71 36.79 -9.12
CA ASN A 3 15.88 35.34 -9.33
C ASN A 3 16.95 34.94 -8.30
N SER A 4 16.83 33.93 -7.45
CA SER A 4 15.91 32.81 -7.39
C SER A 4 15.81 32.40 -5.93
N SER A 5 14.59 32.34 -5.38
CA SER A 5 14.35 31.57 -4.17
C SER A 5 14.38 30.10 -4.58
N THR A 6 15.44 29.39 -4.18
CA THR A 6 15.51 27.93 -4.28
C THR A 6 14.42 27.36 -3.38
N SER A 7 13.27 27.05 -3.99
CA SER A 7 12.16 26.36 -3.33
C SER A 7 12.62 24.93 -3.00
N PRO A 8 12.46 24.44 -1.76
CA PRO A 8 12.77 23.07 -1.41
C PRO A 8 11.67 22.10 -1.91
N GLU A 9 11.36 22.14 -3.20
CA GLU A 9 10.47 21.18 -3.85
C GLU A 9 11.33 20.09 -4.49
N LYS A 10 11.52 18.96 -3.78
CA LYS A 10 11.72 17.58 -4.31
C LYS A 10 12.36 16.58 -3.33
N GLN A 11 12.35 16.81 -2.02
CA GLN A 11 12.57 15.70 -1.09
C GLN A 11 11.25 14.92 -0.88
N SER A 12 11.19 13.73 -1.48
CA SER A 12 10.26 12.60 -1.21
C SER A 12 8.75 12.85 -1.33
N LEU A 13 8.23 12.86 -2.57
CA LEU A 13 6.80 12.67 -2.87
C LEU A 13 6.47 11.19 -3.16
N ILE A 14 7.19 10.24 -2.55
CA ILE A 14 6.61 8.90 -2.41
C ILE A 14 5.61 9.06 -1.28
N PRO A 15 4.29 8.87 -1.49
CA PRO A 15 3.35 8.80 -0.38
C PRO A 15 3.96 7.82 0.62
N GLN A 16 4.09 8.22 1.88
CA GLN A 16 4.48 7.31 2.95
C GLN A 16 3.34 6.30 3.12
N LEU A 17 3.21 5.39 2.16
CA LEU A 17 2.16 4.41 2.09
C LEU A 17 2.39 3.48 3.27
N ASN A 18 1.43 3.47 4.19
CA ASN A 18 1.49 2.60 5.34
C ASN A 18 0.53 1.43 5.12
N PRO A 19 0.88 0.20 5.56
CA PRO A 19 -0.08 -0.88 5.66
C PRO A 19 -1.36 -0.44 6.37
N PRO A 20 -2.55 -0.80 5.86
CA PRO A 20 -3.80 -0.54 6.57
C PRO A 20 -3.76 -1.22 7.94
N ILE A 21 -4.24 -0.50 8.97
CA ILE A 21 -4.42 -1.11 10.28
C ILE A 21 -5.53 -2.17 10.22
N PRO A 22 -5.58 -3.14 11.14
CA PRO A 22 -6.59 -4.20 11.10
C PRO A 22 -8.04 -3.72 11.06
N THR A 23 -8.34 -2.52 11.58
CA THR A 23 -9.68 -1.93 11.61
C THR A 23 -9.93 -0.92 10.49
N ALA A 24 -9.00 -0.78 9.54
CA ALA A 24 -9.16 0.14 8.41
C ALA A 24 -10.43 -0.21 7.62
N SER A 25 -11.24 0.81 7.34
CA SER A 25 -12.46 0.69 6.56
C SER A 25 -12.19 0.19 5.13
N PRO A 26 -13.21 -0.38 4.45
CA PRO A 26 -13.05 -0.76 3.05
C PRO A 26 -12.57 0.38 2.15
N SER A 27 -13.00 1.63 2.39
CA SER A 27 -12.53 2.80 1.65
C SER A 27 -11.05 3.09 1.84
N GLU A 28 -10.54 2.94 3.08
CA GLU A 28 -9.11 3.10 3.36
C GLU A 28 -8.29 1.97 2.73
N VAL A 29 -8.82 0.75 2.70
CA VAL A 29 -8.19 -0.38 2.01
C VAL A 29 -8.12 -0.13 0.49
N ARG A 30 -9.19 0.40 -0.12
CA ARG A 30 -9.18 0.76 -1.55
C ARG A 30 -8.15 1.83 -1.87
N ALA A 31 -8.08 2.88 -1.06
CA ALA A 31 -7.07 3.93 -1.22
C ALA A 31 -5.66 3.34 -1.15
N PHE A 32 -5.40 2.45 -0.18
CA PHE A 32 -4.13 1.74 -0.07
C PHE A 32 -3.82 0.88 -1.31
N ILE A 33 -4.76 0.07 -1.78
CA ILE A 33 -4.57 -0.78 -2.97
C ILE A 33 -4.27 0.08 -4.21
N THR A 34 -5.00 1.18 -4.39
CA THR A 34 -4.81 2.11 -5.52
C THR A 34 -3.37 2.64 -5.55
N GLU A 35 -2.92 3.23 -4.44
CA GLU A 35 -1.58 3.79 -4.32
C GLU A 35 -0.50 2.70 -4.43
N LEU A 36 -0.75 1.53 -3.84
CA LEU A 36 0.16 0.39 -3.92
C LEU A 36 0.41 -0.02 -5.37
N LEU A 37 -0.64 -0.15 -6.18
CA LEU A 37 -0.53 -0.58 -7.57
C LEU A 37 0.13 0.48 -8.45
N ILE A 38 -0.13 1.76 -8.19
CA ILE A 38 0.59 2.87 -8.85
C ILE A 38 2.09 2.77 -8.53
N LEU A 39 2.44 2.63 -7.25
CA LEU A 39 3.84 2.63 -6.82
C LEU A 39 4.63 1.38 -7.23
N THR A 40 4.01 0.20 -7.17
CA THR A 40 4.72 -1.07 -7.38
C THR A 40 4.66 -1.56 -8.82
N ARG A 41 3.61 -1.20 -9.56
CA ARG A 41 3.36 -1.69 -10.93
C ARG A 41 3.28 -0.58 -11.97
N ASN A 42 3.38 0.69 -11.55
CA ASN A 42 3.28 1.85 -12.43
C ASN A 42 1.98 1.85 -13.25
N LEU A 43 0.89 1.37 -12.65
CA LEU A 43 -0.42 1.42 -13.31
C LEU A 43 -0.94 2.86 -13.40
N PRO A 44 -1.67 3.20 -14.47
CA PRO A 44 -2.41 4.46 -14.52
C PRO A 44 -3.36 4.58 -13.32
N ALA A 45 -3.46 5.77 -12.74
CA ALA A 45 -4.23 5.99 -11.51
C ALA A 45 -5.69 5.54 -11.63
N GLN A 46 -6.34 5.80 -12.77
CA GLN A 46 -7.70 5.36 -13.01
C GLN A 46 -7.81 3.83 -13.02
N HIS A 47 -6.90 3.14 -13.70
CA HIS A 47 -6.91 1.68 -13.76
C HIS A 47 -6.65 1.04 -12.39
N ALA A 48 -5.70 1.57 -11.62
CA ALA A 48 -5.45 1.12 -10.25
C ALA A 48 -6.69 1.31 -9.35
N LYS A 49 -7.39 2.43 -9.52
CA LYS A 49 -8.64 2.73 -8.80
C LYS A 49 -9.76 1.75 -9.20
N ASP A 50 -9.94 1.48 -10.48
CA ASP A 50 -10.96 0.55 -10.97
C ASP A 50 -10.76 -0.87 -10.42
N ILE A 51 -9.49 -1.32 -10.32
CA ILE A 51 -9.15 -2.57 -9.66
C ILE A 51 -9.48 -2.50 -8.18
N ALA A 52 -9.03 -1.45 -7.48
CA ALA A 52 -9.26 -1.30 -6.05
C ALA A 52 -10.75 -1.21 -5.69
N ASP A 53 -11.58 -0.59 -6.53
CA ASP A 53 -13.03 -0.47 -6.36
C ASP A 53 -13.75 -1.83 -6.29
N LYS A 54 -13.14 -2.91 -6.78
CA LYS A 54 -13.64 -4.28 -6.60
C LYS A 54 -13.62 -4.72 -5.13
N TRP A 55 -12.82 -4.10 -4.26
CA TRP A 55 -12.81 -4.36 -2.83
C TRP A 55 -14.00 -3.67 -2.12
N HIS A 56 -15.12 -4.37 -2.05
CA HIS A 56 -16.37 -3.88 -1.47
C HIS A 56 -16.48 -4.12 0.03
N LEU A 57 -16.03 -5.30 0.48
CA LEU A 57 -16.13 -5.79 1.86
C LEU A 57 -14.75 -6.22 2.34
N GLY A 58 -14.54 -6.14 3.66
CA GLY A 58 -13.27 -6.48 4.30
C GLY A 58 -12.49 -5.24 4.72
N THR A 59 -11.89 -5.35 5.90
CA THR A 59 -11.04 -4.34 6.53
C THR A 59 -9.57 -4.61 6.22
N GLY A 60 -8.68 -3.78 6.77
CA GLY A 60 -7.24 -4.04 6.70
C GLY A 60 -6.84 -5.41 7.27
N ARG A 61 -7.63 -5.99 8.20
CA ARG A 61 -7.43 -7.37 8.66
C ARG A 61 -7.59 -8.34 7.51
N GLU A 62 -8.73 -8.30 6.83
CA GLU A 62 -9.04 -9.19 5.71
C GLU A 62 -8.02 -9.06 4.57
N LEU A 63 -7.51 -7.86 4.30
CA LEU A 63 -6.41 -7.65 3.36
C LEU A 63 -5.12 -8.44 3.71
N THR A 64 -4.91 -8.75 4.98
CA THR A 64 -3.74 -9.55 5.41
C THR A 64 -4.04 -11.04 5.54
N THR A 65 -5.27 -11.41 5.85
CA THR A 65 -5.64 -12.77 6.24
C THR A 65 -6.38 -13.56 5.17
N TYR A 66 -7.03 -12.89 4.20
CA TYR A 66 -7.73 -13.60 3.15
C TYR A 66 -6.77 -14.46 2.31
N PRO A 67 -7.16 -15.70 1.98
CA PRO A 67 -6.36 -16.57 1.12
C PRO A 67 -6.43 -16.07 -0.34
N PRO A 68 -5.47 -16.46 -1.20
CA PRO A 68 -5.46 -16.07 -2.61
C PRO A 68 -6.76 -16.38 -3.36
N SER A 69 -7.49 -17.43 -2.99
CA SER A 69 -8.78 -17.78 -3.61
C SER A 69 -9.83 -16.69 -3.44
N VAL A 70 -9.92 -16.08 -2.25
CA VAL A 70 -10.86 -14.97 -2.00
C VAL A 70 -10.48 -13.74 -2.81
N TYR A 71 -9.18 -13.48 -3.03
CA TYR A 71 -8.75 -12.44 -3.95
C TYR A 71 -9.19 -12.73 -5.39
N ALA A 72 -9.11 -13.99 -5.83
CA ALA A 72 -9.58 -14.39 -7.16
C ALA A 72 -11.08 -14.15 -7.34
N ASP A 73 -11.89 -14.43 -6.31
CA ASP A 73 -13.32 -14.16 -6.32
C ASP A 73 -13.65 -12.66 -6.39
N ILE A 74 -12.81 -11.81 -5.78
CA ILE A 74 -13.01 -10.35 -5.74
C ILE A 74 -12.52 -9.67 -7.04
N PHE A 75 -11.30 -9.99 -7.47
CA PHE A 75 -10.61 -9.23 -8.51
C PHE A 75 -10.62 -9.91 -9.88
N GLY A 76 -10.89 -11.22 -9.93
CA GLY A 76 -10.64 -12.07 -11.11
C GLY A 76 -9.19 -12.57 -11.15
N SER A 77 -8.92 -13.61 -11.94
CA SER A 77 -7.66 -14.37 -11.85
C SER A 77 -6.39 -13.54 -12.08
N GLU A 78 -6.41 -12.58 -13.00
CA GLU A 78 -5.24 -11.76 -13.34
C GLU A 78 -4.94 -10.71 -12.27
N ASP A 79 -5.92 -9.85 -11.97
CA ASP A 79 -5.79 -8.78 -10.99
C ASP A 79 -5.56 -9.31 -9.57
N ALA A 80 -6.20 -10.43 -9.21
CA ALA A 80 -6.11 -11.01 -7.88
C ALA A 80 -4.67 -11.38 -7.50
N TRP A 81 -3.95 -12.02 -8.43
CA TRP A 81 -2.56 -12.39 -8.18
C TRP A 81 -1.70 -11.16 -7.93
N MET A 82 -1.89 -10.12 -8.73
CA MET A 82 -1.15 -8.87 -8.59
C MET A 82 -1.45 -8.19 -7.25
N VAL A 83 -2.72 -7.97 -6.93
CA VAL A 83 -3.13 -7.29 -5.68
C VAL A 83 -2.65 -8.09 -4.46
N TYR A 84 -2.84 -9.41 -4.46
CA TYR A 84 -2.41 -10.27 -3.36
C TYR A 84 -0.90 -10.19 -3.16
N LYS A 85 -0.12 -10.42 -4.23
CA LYS A 85 1.34 -10.45 -4.16
C LYS A 85 1.91 -9.12 -3.65
N GLU A 86 1.49 -8.00 -4.26
CA GLU A 86 2.03 -6.69 -3.89
C GLU A 86 1.64 -6.31 -2.46
N SER A 87 0.39 -6.57 -2.05
CA SER A 87 -0.06 -6.25 -0.69
C SER A 87 0.74 -7.04 0.35
N GLN A 88 0.90 -8.34 0.13
CA GLN A 88 1.61 -9.22 1.07
C GLN A 88 3.11 -8.87 1.15
N LEU A 89 3.76 -8.56 0.02
CA LEU A 89 5.16 -8.15 0.01
C LEU A 89 5.37 -6.81 0.71
N PHE A 90 4.51 -5.83 0.41
CA PHE A 90 4.59 -4.49 1.01
C PHE A 90 4.44 -4.56 2.53
N ILE A 91 3.41 -5.25 3.01
CA ILE A 91 3.10 -5.37 4.44
C ILE A 91 4.21 -6.11 5.19
N ARG A 92 4.76 -7.18 4.61
CA ARG A 92 5.91 -7.91 5.19
C ARG A 92 7.14 -7.01 5.33
N ARG A 93 7.49 -6.26 4.27
CA ARG A 93 8.63 -5.34 4.29
C ARG A 93 8.43 -4.22 5.32
N ALA A 94 7.24 -3.63 5.37
CA ALA A 94 6.91 -2.60 6.35
C ALA A 94 7.04 -3.12 7.80
N LYS A 95 6.62 -4.36 8.06
CA LYS A 95 6.78 -5.01 9.37
C LYS A 95 8.25 -5.25 9.74
N GLN A 96 9.06 -5.73 8.79
CA GLN A 96 10.49 -5.93 8.99
C GLN A 96 11.20 -4.61 9.32
N GLU A 97 10.90 -3.56 8.56
CA GLU A 97 11.50 -2.24 8.76
C GLU A 97 11.08 -1.62 10.11
N LYS A 98 9.84 -1.83 10.54
CA LYS A 98 9.39 -1.42 11.89
C LYS A 98 10.16 -2.16 12.98
N ASN A 99 10.36 -3.48 12.83
CA ASN A 99 11.11 -4.27 13.80
C ASN A 99 12.58 -3.83 13.86
N ARG A 100 13.23 -3.62 12.71
CA ARG A 100 14.62 -3.13 12.63
C ARG A 100 14.79 -1.81 13.40
N ARG A 101 13.92 -0.83 13.17
CA ARG A 101 13.95 0.47 13.86
C ARG A 101 13.77 0.35 15.37
N ARG A 102 12.88 -0.55 15.82
CA ARG A 102 12.69 -0.82 17.25
C ARG A 102 13.95 -1.42 17.87
N ASP A 103 14.58 -2.37 17.20
CA ASP A 103 15.76 -3.06 17.72
C ASP A 103 16.97 -2.11 17.76
N GLU A 104 17.09 -1.15 16.84
CA GLU A 104 18.10 -0.09 16.88
C GLU A 104 17.89 0.88 18.05
N LEU A 105 16.65 1.28 18.30
CA LEU A 105 16.33 2.14 19.44
C LEU A 105 16.64 1.46 20.78
N GLY A 106 16.41 0.15 20.88
CA GLY A 106 16.73 -0.64 22.07
C GLY A 106 18.23 -0.85 22.32
N LYS A 107 19.10 -0.59 21.33
CA LYS A 107 20.56 -0.64 21.50
C LYS A 107 21.18 0.69 21.96
N LEU A 108 20.39 1.77 21.98
CA LEU A 108 20.82 3.11 22.38
C LEU A 108 20.46 3.45 23.84
N VAL A 109 19.86 2.51 24.57
CA VAL A 109 19.46 2.60 25.99
C VAL A 109 20.30 1.61 26.79
#